data_AF-A0A840HGA9-F1
#
_entry.id   AF-A0A840HGA9-F1
#
_cell.length_a   1.000
_cell.length_b   1.000
_cell.length_c   1.000
_cell.angle_alpha   90.00
_cell.angle_beta   90.00
_cell.angle_gamma   90.00
#
_symmetry.space_group_name_H-M   'P 1'
#
loop_
_entity.id
_entity.type
_entity.pdbx_description
1 polymer ?
#
loop_
_entity_poly.entity_id
_entity_poly.type
_entity_poly.pdbx_seq_one_letter_code
_entity_poly.pdbx_strand_id
1 'polypeptide(L)'
;MNFKVMLQVAAAEDKLDDPSIAWPDTRQVVELGTISITKVVQNNDAAQQELLFLPNALPSGIEAQDPMIDASSAAYPVSYARRHK
;
A
#
# COMPACT_ATOMS: atom_id res chain seq x y z
N MET A 1 -17.44 -8.02 3.01
CA MET A 1 -17.03 -7.40 1.73
C MET A 1 -15.70 -8.01 1.33
N ASN A 2 -15.56 -8.53 0.10
CA ASN A 2 -14.41 -9.33 -0.30
C ASN A 2 -13.69 -8.66 -1.48
N PHE A 3 -12.36 -8.66 -1.43
CA PHE A 3 -11.49 -8.09 -2.45
C PHE A 3 -10.47 -9.13 -2.90
N LYS A 4 -10.25 -9.24 -4.21
CA LYS A 4 -9.16 -10.04 -4.77
C LYS A 4 -7.87 -9.23 -4.76
N VAL A 5 -6.78 -9.85 -4.30
CA VAL A 5 -5.44 -9.25 -4.37
C VAL A 5 -4.78 -9.77 -5.63
N MET A 6 -4.46 -8.85 -6.55
CA MET A 6 -3.85 -9.17 -7.83
C MET A 6 -2.45 -8.56 -7.88
N LEU A 7 -1.49 -9.31 -8.40
CA LEU A 7 -0.12 -8.87 -8.64
C LEU A 7 0.16 -8.88 -10.14
N GLN A 8 0.60 -7.76 -10.69
CA GLN A 8 1.13 -7.70 -12.05
C GLN A 8 2.63 -8.02 -11.99
N VAL A 9 3.09 -8.95 -12.82
CA VAL A 9 4.51 -9.36 -12.86
C VAL A 9 5.24 -8.49 -13.88
N ALA A 10 6.27 -7.78 -13.41
CA ALA A 10 7.11 -6.92 -14.23
C ALA A 10 7.93 -7.74 -15.24
N ALA A 11 8.17 -7.16 -16.41
CA ALA A 11 9.24 -7.59 -17.31
C ALA A 11 10.47 -6.69 -17.16
N ALA A 12 11.56 -7.06 -17.83
CA ALA A 12 12.85 -6.38 -17.68
C ALA A 12 12.83 -4.90 -18.14
N GLU A 13 11.94 -4.57 -19.07
CA GLU A 13 11.77 -3.23 -19.62
C GLU A 13 10.85 -2.32 -18.79
N ASP A 14 10.11 -2.88 -17.83
CA ASP A 14 9.18 -2.11 -17.01
C ASP A 14 9.93 -1.21 -16.02
N LYS A 15 9.40 0.00 -15.82
CA LYS A 15 9.92 0.94 -14.84
C LYS A 15 9.41 0.57 -13.45
N LEU A 16 10.33 0.24 -12.55
CA LEU A 16 10.02 -0.07 -11.15
C LEU A 16 10.12 1.16 -10.24
N ASP A 17 10.78 2.21 -10.70
CA ASP A 17 11.17 3.42 -9.97
C ASP A 17 10.42 4.69 -10.41
N ASP A 18 9.58 4.60 -11.45
CA ASP A 18 8.78 5.73 -11.93
C ASP A 18 7.28 5.41 -11.80
N PRO A 19 6.63 5.84 -10.70
CA PRO A 19 5.21 5.54 -10.45
C PRO A 19 4.26 6.31 -11.37
N SER A 20 4.75 7.22 -12.24
CA SER A 20 3.92 7.95 -13.19
C SER A 20 3.57 7.15 -14.45
N ILE A 21 4.23 5.99 -14.65
CA ILE A 21 4.09 5.16 -15.85
C ILE A 21 3.37 3.86 -15.48
N ALA A 22 2.15 3.68 -16.00
CA ALA A 22 1.44 2.41 -15.89
C ALA A 22 2.09 1.34 -16.77
N TRP A 23 2.23 0.12 -16.25
CA TRP A 23 2.68 -1.02 -17.05
C TRP A 23 1.58 -1.49 -18.03
N PRO A 24 1.94 -2.09 -19.17
CA PRO A 24 0.98 -2.60 -20.13
C PRO A 24 -0.01 -3.62 -19.52
N ASP A 25 -1.28 -3.56 -19.92
CA ASP A 25 -2.32 -4.50 -19.47
C ASP A 25 -2.09 -5.94 -19.94
N THR A 26 -1.18 -6.15 -20.91
CA THR A 26 -0.75 -7.45 -21.40
C THR A 26 0.17 -8.21 -20.44
N ARG A 27 0.65 -7.59 -19.34
CA ARG A 27 1.50 -8.28 -18.37
C ARG A 27 0.74 -9.39 -17.66
N GLN A 28 1.46 -10.43 -17.28
CA GLN A 28 0.90 -11.50 -16.47
C GLN A 28 0.36 -10.93 -15.15
N VAL A 29 -0.88 -11.27 -14.82
CA VAL A 29 -1.51 -10.95 -13.54
C VAL A 29 -1.74 -12.25 -12.78
N VAL A 30 -1.31 -12.28 -11.52
CA VAL A 30 -1.43 -13.44 -10.62
C VAL A 30 -2.36 -13.07 -9.46
N GLU A 31 -3.36 -13.90 -9.18
CA GLU A 31 -4.17 -13.77 -7.97
C GLU A 31 -3.37 -14.29 -6.77
N LEU A 32 -3.14 -13.43 -5.77
CA LEU A 32 -2.47 -13.79 -4.52
C LEU A 32 -3.43 -14.29 -3.45
N GLY A 33 -4.71 -13.93 -3.54
CA GLY A 33 -5.73 -14.37 -2.59
C GLY A 33 -6.90 -13.40 -2.45
N THR A 34 -7.61 -13.50 -1.32
CA THR A 34 -8.80 -12.70 -1.02
C THR A 34 -8.71 -12.05 0.35
N ILE A 35 -8.86 -10.72 0.40
CA ILE A 35 -9.04 -9.97 1.64
C ILE A 35 -10.54 -9.84 1.91
N SER A 36 -10.98 -10.27 3.10
CA SER A 36 -12.39 -10.18 3.50
C SER A 36 -12.53 -9.26 4.71
N ILE A 37 -13.31 -8.20 4.56
CA ILE A 37 -13.77 -7.39 5.69
C ILE A 37 -14.99 -8.09 6.28
N THR A 38 -14.79 -8.67 7.47
CA THR A 38 -15.77 -9.51 8.17
C THR A 38 -16.51 -8.76 9.28
N LYS A 39 -15.93 -7.67 9.81
CA LYS A 39 -16.50 -6.91 10.92
C LYS A 39 -15.98 -5.47 10.93
N VAL A 40 -16.81 -4.56 11.43
CA VAL A 40 -16.41 -3.21 11.85
C VAL A 40 -16.12 -3.22 13.35
N VAL A 41 -15.02 -2.58 13.76
CA VAL A 41 -14.63 -2.50 15.18
C VAL A 41 -15.59 -1.59 15.97
N GLN A 42 -15.76 -1.86 17.26
CA GLN A 42 -16.49 -0.95 18.14
C GLN A 42 -15.73 0.38 18.28
N ASN A 43 -16.45 1.50 18.42
CA ASN A 43 -15.86 2.84 18.48
C ASN A 43 -14.92 3.13 17.31
N ASN A 44 -15.36 2.79 16.09
CA ASN A 44 -14.60 2.94 14.86
C ASN A 44 -14.01 4.35 14.67
N ASP A 45 -14.72 5.39 15.12
CA ASP A 45 -14.24 6.78 15.06
C ASP A 45 -12.98 7.01 15.88
N ALA A 46 -12.88 6.43 17.07
CA ALA A 46 -11.65 6.48 17.86
C ALA A 46 -10.57 5.55 17.27
N ALA A 47 -10.95 4.32 16.91
CA ALA A 47 -10.01 3.32 16.41
C ALA A 47 -9.31 3.76 15.10
N GLN A 48 -10.02 4.40 14.18
CA GLN A 48 -9.43 4.86 12.92
C GLN A 48 -8.44 6.03 13.09
N GLN A 49 -8.60 6.83 14.16
CA GLN A 49 -7.64 7.90 14.47
C GLN A 49 -6.32 7.31 14.95
N GLU A 50 -6.34 6.28 15.78
CA GLU A 50 -5.12 5.64 16.31
C GLU A 50 -4.33 4.81 15.26
N LEU A 51 -4.92 4.48 14.11
CA LEU A 51 -4.24 3.65 13.10
C LEU A 51 -3.22 4.44 12.28
N LEU A 52 -1.93 4.13 12.44
CA LEU A 52 -0.85 4.60 11.57
C LEU A 52 -0.50 3.54 10.51
N PHE A 53 -0.66 3.89 9.24
CA PHE A 53 -0.18 3.08 8.12
C PHE A 53 1.12 3.70 7.59
N LEU A 54 2.21 2.94 7.55
CA LEU A 54 3.49 3.41 7.01
C LEU A 54 3.77 2.70 5.68
N PRO A 55 3.90 3.43 4.56
CA PRO A 55 4.13 2.82 3.24
C PRO A 55 5.40 1.97 3.14
N ASN A 56 6.45 2.30 3.91
CA ASN A 56 7.72 1.57 3.94
C ASN A 56 7.81 0.51 5.05
N ALA A 57 6.75 0.27 5.82
CA ALA A 57 6.73 -0.79 6.82
C ALA A 57 6.47 -2.16 6.14
N LEU A 58 7.48 -2.64 5.41
CA LEU A 58 7.40 -3.85 4.59
C LEU A 58 7.95 -5.08 5.33
N PRO A 59 7.37 -6.27 5.11
CA PRO A 59 7.93 -7.51 5.63
C PRO A 59 9.18 -7.93 4.83
N SER A 60 9.96 -8.85 5.40
CA SER A 60 11.11 -9.44 4.69
C SER A 60 10.67 -10.07 3.36
N GLY A 61 11.46 -9.83 2.30
CA GLY A 61 11.18 -10.29 0.94
C GLY A 61 10.34 -9.33 0.10
N ILE A 62 9.94 -8.18 0.63
CA ILE A 62 9.26 -7.11 -0.12
C ILE A 62 10.04 -5.81 0.08
N GLU A 63 10.40 -5.17 -1.02
CA GLU A 63 11.18 -3.93 -1.05
C GLU A 63 10.56 -2.95 -2.05
N ALA A 64 10.79 -1.65 -1.84
CA ALA A 64 10.33 -0.59 -2.72
C ALA A 64 11.49 -0.05 -3.55
N GLN A 65 11.23 0.21 -4.84
CA GLN A 65 12.18 0.86 -5.74
C GLN A 65 11.77 2.30 -6.09
N ASP A 66 10.49 2.64 -5.89
CA ASP A 66 9.97 4.00 -6.09
C ASP A 66 10.56 4.98 -5.07
N PRO A 67 11.33 6.01 -5.50
CA PRO A 67 11.92 6.99 -4.60
C PRO A 67 10.88 7.89 -3.91
N MET A 68 9.64 7.98 -4.42
CA MET A 68 8.57 8.71 -3.75
C MET A 68 8.10 8.05 -2.45
N ILE A 69 8.43 6.78 -2.22
CA ILE A 69 8.10 6.09 -0.97
C ILE A 69 8.76 6.75 0.23
N ASP A 70 9.96 7.31 0.09
CA ASP A 70 10.65 8.01 1.18
C ASP A 70 9.92 9.29 1.56
N ALA A 71 9.56 10.10 0.57
CA ALA A 71 8.80 11.34 0.78
C ALA A 71 7.42 11.04 1.39
N SER A 72 6.75 10.00 0.89
CA SER A 72 5.47 9.55 1.43
C SER A 72 5.64 9.12 2.88
N SER A 73 6.58 8.22 3.17
CA SER A 73 6.80 7.67 4.52
C SER A 73 7.16 8.75 5.54
N ALA A 74 7.88 9.81 5.14
CA ALA A 74 8.15 10.96 6.00
C ALA A 74 6.89 11.80 6.33
N ALA A 75 5.89 11.83 5.43
CA ALA A 75 4.67 12.62 5.61
C ALA A 75 3.64 11.96 6.55
N TYR A 76 3.56 10.63 6.60
CA TYR A 76 2.55 9.92 7.40
C TYR A 76 2.66 10.20 8.91
N PRO A 77 3.84 10.16 9.55
CA PRO A 77 3.99 10.53 10.96
C PRO A 77 3.59 11.98 11.26
N VAL A 78 3.87 12.91 10.34
CA VAL A 78 3.46 14.32 10.48
C VAL A 78 1.94 14.44 10.44
N SER A 79 1.29 13.77 9.48
CA SER A 79 -0.18 13.72 9.39
C SER A 79 -0.80 13.10 10.66
N TYR A 80 -0.24 11.98 11.11
CA TYR A 80 -0.64 11.33 12.36
C TYR A 80 -0.56 12.28 13.54
N ALA A 81 0.58 12.93 13.76
CA ALA A 81 0.74 13.87 14.87
C ALA A 81 -0.24 15.05 14.79
N ARG A 82 -0.63 15.50 13.59
CA ARG A 82 -1.55 16.64 13.42
C ARG A 82 -3.01 16.29 13.72
N ARG A 83 -3.47 15.08 13.39
CA ARG A 83 -4.86 14.64 13.66
C ARG A 83 -5.11 14.17 15.09
N HIS A 84 -4.06 14.04 15.91
CA HIS A 84 -4.13 13.74 17.35
C HIS A 84 -3.92 14.99 18.23
N LYS A 85 -3.92 16.18 17.64
CA LYS A 85 -4.01 17.45 18.37
C LYS A 85 -5.46 17.93 18.37
#